data_AF-B8MNC1-F1
#
_entry.id   AF-B8MNC1-F1
#
_cell.length_a   1.000
_cell.length_b   1.000
_cell.length_c   1.000
_cell.angle_alpha   90.00
_cell.angle_beta   90.00
_cell.angle_gamma   90.00
#
_symmetry.space_group_name_H-M   'P 1'
#
loop_
_entity.id
_entity.type
_entity.pdbx_description
1 polymer ?
#
loop_
_entity_poly.entity_id
_entity_poly.type
_entity_poly.pdbx_seq_one_letter_code
_entity_poly.pdbx_strand_id
1 'polypeptide(L)'
;MEKVHVIHNILSKFNELALFVSKKKFQISLTVLIYYELHDLLDEASERKERFLDLDEDISLAVKEGMKKYKKYYTFMDTSDTYYTALILDPQIKDDLLLDKLEDKTTRREIL
;
A
#
# COMPACT_ATOMS: atom_id res chain seq x y z
N MET A 1 -3.19 23.03 -19.06
CA MET A 1 -4.41 22.33 -18.59
C MET A 1 -4.24 20.81 -18.67
N GLU A 2 -3.55 20.30 -19.68
CA GLU A 2 -3.31 18.87 -19.93
C GLU A 2 -2.44 18.16 -18.87
N LYS A 3 -1.31 18.74 -18.45
CA LYS A 3 -0.40 18.11 -17.46
C LYS A 3 -1.02 17.89 -16.07
N VAL A 4 -1.88 18.82 -15.61
CA VAL A 4 -2.58 18.68 -14.32
C VAL A 4 -3.57 17.52 -14.33
N HIS A 5 -4.22 17.28 -15.47
CA HIS A 5 -5.15 16.17 -15.62
C HIS A 5 -4.43 14.82 -15.58
N VAL A 6 -3.25 14.74 -16.19
CA VAL A 6 -2.39 13.53 -16.14
C VAL A 6 -1.92 13.25 -14.71
N ILE A 7 -1.43 14.27 -13.99
CA ILE A 7 -1.03 14.13 -12.58
C ILE A 7 -2.23 13.67 -11.73
N HIS A 8 -3.40 14.27 -11.92
CA HIS A 8 -4.61 13.87 -11.22
C HIS A 8 -4.98 12.41 -11.50
N ASN A 9 -4.79 11.93 -12.73
CA ASN A 9 -5.10 10.54 -13.11
C ASN A 9 -4.10 9.53 -12.53
N ILE A 10 -2.83 9.92 -12.35
CA ILE A 10 -1.85 9.09 -11.62
C ILE A 10 -2.25 8.99 -10.15
N LEU A 11 -2.63 10.12 -9.55
CA LEU A 11 -2.99 10.21 -8.13
C LEU A 11 -4.40 9.70 -7.80
N SER A 12 -5.31 9.59 -8.78
CA SER A 12 -6.67 9.10 -8.55
C SER A 12 -6.68 7.67 -8.03
N LYS A 13 -5.76 6.84 -8.52
CA LYS A 13 -5.59 5.45 -8.08
C LYS A 13 -5.17 5.36 -6.60
N PHE A 14 -4.40 6.34 -6.13
CA PHE A 14 -4.08 6.47 -4.70
C PHE A 14 -5.32 6.87 -3.88
N ASN A 15 -6.14 7.82 -4.38
CA ASN A 15 -7.40 8.19 -3.71
C ASN A 15 -8.36 6.99 -3.63
N GLU A 16 -8.45 6.15 -4.66
CA GLU A 16 -9.26 4.94 -4.65
C GLU A 16 -8.77 3.93 -3.62
N LEU A 17 -7.45 3.69 -3.55
CA LEU A 17 -6.84 2.80 -2.56
C LEU A 17 -7.01 3.33 -1.12
N ALA A 18 -6.80 4.62 -0.89
CA ALA A 18 -7.01 5.26 0.40
C ALA A 18 -8.49 5.18 0.83
N LEU A 19 -9.42 5.39 -0.10
CA LEU A 19 -10.85 5.25 0.15
C LEU A 19 -11.25 3.81 0.44
N PHE A 20 -10.65 2.84 -0.24
CA PHE A 20 -10.87 1.41 0.01
C PHE A 20 -10.45 1.03 1.43
N VAL A 21 -9.26 1.43 1.87
CA VAL A 21 -8.77 1.13 3.23
C VAL A 21 -9.52 1.92 4.30
N SER A 22 -10.00 3.13 4.00
CA SER A 22 -10.85 3.89 4.92
C SER A 22 -12.24 3.28 5.09
N LYS A 23 -12.79 2.60 4.06
CA LYS A 23 -14.12 1.98 4.08
C LYS A 23 -14.10 0.56 4.64
N LYS A 24 -13.02 -0.19 4.42
CA LYS A 24 -12.74 -1.42 5.15
C LYS A 24 -12.43 -1.02 6.60
N LYS A 25 -12.88 -1.81 7.58
CA LYS A 25 -12.50 -1.62 8.99
C LYS A 25 -10.97 -1.50 9.02
N PHE A 26 -10.46 -0.40 9.59
CA PHE A 26 -9.07 0.05 9.40
C PHE A 26 -8.09 -1.00 9.95
N GLN A 27 -7.70 -1.94 9.09
CA GLN A 27 -6.77 -3.00 9.43
C GLN A 27 -5.38 -2.48 9.07
N ILE A 28 -4.49 -2.41 10.05
CA ILE A 28 -3.16 -1.81 9.86
C ILE A 28 -2.38 -2.57 8.76
N SER A 29 -2.68 -3.85 8.53
CA SER A 29 -2.16 -4.67 7.42
C SER A 29 -2.43 -4.08 6.06
N LEU A 30 -3.66 -3.59 5.84
CA LEU A 30 -4.07 -3.05 4.56
C LEU A 30 -3.34 -1.75 4.24
N THR A 31 -2.82 -1.06 5.26
CA THR A 31 -2.01 0.14 5.06
C THR A 31 -0.66 -0.22 4.42
N VAL A 32 -0.07 -1.39 4.73
CA VAL A 32 1.18 -1.87 4.09
C VAL A 32 0.96 -2.05 2.60
N LEU A 33 -0.15 -2.71 2.24
CA LEU A 33 -0.50 -2.98 0.85
C LEU A 33 -0.60 -1.67 0.05
N ILE A 34 -1.20 -0.61 0.61
CA ILE A 34 -1.26 0.70 -0.07
C ILE A 34 0.13 1.25 -0.34
N TYR A 35 1.07 1.12 0.61
CA TYR A 35 2.43 1.62 0.42
C TYR A 35 3.13 0.84 -0.70
N TYR A 36 3.06 -0.49 -0.74
CA TYR A 36 3.66 -1.26 -1.83
C TYR A 36 3.03 -0.93 -3.19
N GLU A 37 1.70 -0.90 -3.28
CA GLU A 37 0.99 -0.53 -4.51
C GLU A 37 1.33 0.89 -4.98
N LEU A 38 1.46 1.84 -4.04
CA LEU A 38 1.88 3.20 -4.36
C LEU A 38 3.33 3.26 -4.81
N HIS A 39 4.22 2.46 -4.20
CA HIS A 39 5.61 2.37 -4.63
C HIS A 39 5.70 1.91 -6.08
N ASP A 40 5.04 0.81 -6.43
CA ASP A 40 5.11 0.23 -7.78
C ASP A 40 4.50 1.16 -8.81
N LEU A 41 3.36 1.78 -8.48
CA LEU A 41 2.73 2.84 -9.25
C LEU A 41 3.69 4.00 -9.58
N LEU A 42 4.40 4.50 -8.57
CA LEU A 42 5.32 5.63 -8.72
C LEU A 42 6.62 5.20 -9.43
N ASP A 43 7.07 3.96 -9.25
CA ASP A 43 8.24 3.42 -9.95
C ASP A 43 7.99 3.30 -11.45
N GLU A 44 6.88 2.68 -11.84
CA GLU A 44 6.44 2.57 -13.24
C GLU A 44 6.33 3.95 -13.89
N ALA A 45 5.72 4.93 -13.21
CA ALA A 45 5.57 6.29 -13.72
C ALA A 45 6.90 7.06 -13.78
N SER A 46 7.77 6.88 -12.79
CA SER A 46 9.08 7.56 -12.76
C SER A 46 10.04 7.04 -13.83
N GLU A 47 9.94 5.77 -14.18
CA GLU A 47 10.79 5.12 -15.18
C GLU A 47 10.13 5.03 -16.56
N ARG A 48 8.91 5.58 -16.70
CA ARG A 48 8.10 5.55 -17.93
C ARG A 48 7.95 4.12 -18.48
N LYS A 49 7.63 3.18 -17.60
CA LYS A 49 7.45 1.76 -17.93
C LYS A 49 5.98 1.41 -18.03
N GLU A 50 5.72 0.27 -18.67
CA GLU A 50 4.40 -0.37 -18.74
C GLU A 50 3.29 0.60 -19.15
N ARG A 51 2.42 0.93 -18.20
CA ARG A 51 1.24 1.79 -18.34
C ARG A 51 1.57 3.29 -18.44
N PHE A 52 2.85 3.67 -18.35
CA PHE A 52 3.32 5.05 -18.41
C PHE A 52 4.40 5.31 -19.48
N LEU A 53 4.50 4.46 -20.52
CA LEU A 53 5.43 4.65 -21.64
C LEU A 53 5.32 6.04 -22.29
N ASP A 54 4.08 6.49 -22.49
CA ASP A 54 3.76 7.77 -23.13
C ASP A 54 3.71 8.96 -22.15
N LEU A 55 4.16 8.77 -20.90
CA LEU A 55 4.16 9.84 -19.91
C LEU A 55 5.17 10.94 -20.29
N ASP A 56 4.72 12.19 -20.22
CA ASP A 56 5.55 13.38 -20.43
C ASP A 56 6.77 13.36 -19.50
N GLU A 57 7.94 13.69 -20.05
CA GLU A 57 9.22 13.59 -19.35
C GLU A 57 9.27 14.49 -18.10
N ASP A 58 8.69 15.69 -18.15
CA ASP A 58 8.65 16.58 -16.98
C ASP A 58 7.81 15.96 -15.85
N ILE A 59 6.73 15.24 -16.22
CA ILE A 59 5.87 14.57 -15.24
C ILE A 59 6.60 13.37 -14.64
N SER A 60 7.28 12.57 -15.46
CA SER A 60 8.12 11.46 -14.99
C SER A 60 9.21 11.94 -14.02
N LEU A 61 9.89 13.05 -14.35
CA LEU A 61 10.88 13.67 -13.48
C LEU A 61 10.26 14.15 -12.16
N ALA A 62 9.09 14.79 -12.21
CA ALA A 62 8.39 15.24 -11.01
C ALA A 62 7.98 14.05 -10.10
N VAL A 63 7.52 12.95 -10.70
CA VAL A 63 7.21 11.70 -9.99
C VAL A 63 8.48 11.13 -9.35
N LYS A 64 9.60 11.12 -10.07
CA LYS A 64 10.90 10.65 -9.56
C LYS A 64 11.37 11.44 -8.34
N GLU A 65 11.21 12.76 -8.35
CA GLU A 65 11.49 13.60 -7.19
C GLU A 65 10.51 13.37 -6.04
N GLY A 66 9.22 13.18 -6.34
CA GLY A 66 8.20 12.79 -5.38
C GLY A 66 8.52 11.45 -4.70
N MET A 67 9.05 10.48 -5.45
CA MET A 67 9.40 9.17 -4.94
C MET A 67 10.54 9.21 -3.92
N LYS A 68 11.43 10.20 -3.96
CA LYS A 68 12.45 10.39 -2.91
C LYS A 68 11.80 10.73 -1.56
N LYS A 69 10.74 11.54 -1.56
CA LYS A 69 9.97 11.87 -0.35
C LYS A 69 9.19 10.66 0.15
N TYR A 70 8.57 9.92 -0.77
CA TYR A 70 7.91 8.67 -0.47
C TYR A 70 8.86 7.67 0.22
N LYS A 71 10.02 7.39 -0.38
CA LYS A 71 11.02 6.45 0.17
C LYS A 71 11.50 6.89 1.56
N LYS A 72 11.76 8.18 1.76
CA LYS A 72 12.14 8.72 3.08
C LYS A 72 11.06 8.47 4.14
N TYR A 73 9.80 8.72 3.81
CA TYR A 73 8.68 8.46 4.72
C TYR A 73 8.50 6.96 4.97
N TYR A 74 8.56 6.14 3.92
CA TYR A 74 8.43 4.69 4.03
C TYR A 74 9.52 4.10 4.93
N THR A 75 10.80 4.46 4.74
CA THR A 75 11.90 4.00 5.61
C THR A 75 11.69 4.41 7.08
N PHE A 76 11.15 5.60 7.33
CA PHE A 76 10.81 6.02 8.69
C PHE A 76 9.69 5.17 9.29
N MET A 77 8.67 4.83 8.50
CA MET A 77 7.56 3.96 8.95
C MET A 77 7.98 2.50 9.12
N ASP A 78 8.80 1.97 8.22
CA ASP A 78 9.28 0.58 8.23
C ASP A 78 10.24 0.30 9.40
N THR A 79 10.95 1.32 9.88
CA THR A 79 11.77 1.22 11.09
C THR A 79 10.96 1.37 12.39
N SER A 80 9.66 1.63 12.30
CA SER A 80 8.79 1.80 13.47
C SER A 80 8.20 0.46 13.90
N ASP A 81 8.74 -0.11 14.98
CA ASP A 81 8.18 -1.28 15.66
C ASP A 81 6.71 -1.08 16.07
N THR A 82 6.29 0.17 16.28
CA THR A 82 4.91 0.54 16.65
C THR A 82 3.92 0.08 15.58
N TYR A 83 4.31 0.16 14.31
CA TYR A 83 3.46 -0.22 13.19
C TYR A 83 3.24 -1.74 13.13
N TYR A 84 4.33 -2.52 13.23
CA TYR A 84 4.26 -3.99 13.30
C TYR A 84 3.60 -4.48 14.59
N THR A 85 3.77 -3.77 15.70
CA THR A 85 3.09 -4.07 16.95
C THR A 85 1.58 -3.85 16.81
N ALA A 86 1.17 -2.73 16.24
CA ALA A 86 -0.24 -2.42 16.03
C ALA A 86 -0.89 -3.39 15.01
N LEU A 87 -0.13 -3.86 14.02
CA LEU A 87 -0.51 -4.92 13.10
C LEU A 87 -0.80 -6.24 13.83
N ILE A 88 0.12 -6.73 14.67
CA ILE A 88 -0.05 -7.99 15.41
C ILE A 88 -1.18 -7.88 16.45
N LEU A 89 -1.37 -6.70 17.01
CA LEU A 89 -2.42 -6.42 17.99
C LEU A 89 -3.80 -6.21 17.36
N ASP A 90 -3.89 -6.06 16.04
CA ASP A 90 -5.16 -6.01 15.33
C ASP A 90 -5.92 -7.33 15.56
N PRO A 91 -7.09 -7.31 16.23
CA PRO A 91 -7.82 -8.53 16.54
C PRO A 91 -8.12 -9.38 15.31
N GLN A 92 -8.35 -8.77 14.15
CA GLN A 92 -8.66 -9.51 12.92
C GLN A 92 -7.43 -10.24 12.39
N ILE A 93 -6.26 -9.61 12.43
CA ILE A 93 -5.00 -10.27 12.03
C ILE A 93 -4.61 -11.35 13.02
N LYS A 94 -4.81 -11.08 14.32
CA LYS A 94 -4.55 -12.04 15.36
C LYS A 94 -5.46 -13.27 15.23
N ASP A 95 -6.73 -13.08 14.90
CA ASP A 95 -7.68 -14.15 14.62
C ASP A 95 -7.25 -14.96 13.39
N ASP A 96 -6.88 -14.30 12.28
CA ASP A 96 -6.37 -14.97 11.07
C ASP A 96 -5.07 -15.76 11.34
N LEU A 97 -4.13 -15.19 12.10
CA LEU A 97 -2.87 -15.85 12.49
C LEU A 97 -3.12 -17.05 13.41
N LEU A 98 -4.10 -16.95 14.32
CA LEU A 98 -4.50 -18.06 15.17
C LEU A 98 -5.15 -19.17 14.32
N LEU A 99 -6.00 -18.82 13.36
CA LEU A 99 -6.62 -19.79 12.46
C LEU A 99 -5.58 -20.54 11.59
N ASP A 100 -4.60 -19.82 11.04
CA ASP A 100 -3.49 -20.39 10.28
C ASP A 100 -2.64 -21.35 11.14
N LYS A 101 -2.35 -20.96 12.40
CA LYS A 101 -1.62 -21.81 13.35
C LYS A 101 -2.44 -23.00 13.88
N LEU A 102 -3.76 -22.88 13.91
CA LEU A 102 -4.68 -23.95 14.33
C LEU A 102 -5.00 -24.93 13.18
N GLU A 103 -4.67 -24.59 11.93
CA GLU A 103 -4.77 -25.49 10.77
C GLU A 103 -3.70 -26.61 10.74
N ASP A 104 -2.99 -26.86 11.86
CA ASP A 104 -2.34 -28.15 12.12
C ASP A 104 -3.39 -29.24 12.46
N LYS A 105 -4.04 -29.70 11.39
CA LYS A 105 -4.70 -30.99 11.11
C LYS A 105 -5.68 -31.66 12.10
N THR A 106 -5.99 -31.16 13.30
CA THR A 106 -6.83 -31.97 14.22
C THR A 106 -7.91 -31.24 15.02
N THR A 107 -8.08 -29.92 14.90
CA THR A 107 -8.93 -29.16 15.85
C THR A 107 -10.12 -28.43 15.21
N ARG A 108 -10.52 -28.77 13.97
CA ARG A 108 -11.68 -28.12 13.31
C ARG A 108 -13.04 -28.73 13.68
N ARG A 109 -13.11 -29.81 14.45
CA ARG A 109 -14.38 -30.51 14.74
C ARG A 109 -15.03 -30.25 16.10
N GLU A 110 -14.44 -29.44 16.98
CA GLU A 110 -14.94 -29.33 18.37
C GLU A 110 -15.37 -27.93 18.82
N ILE A 111 -15.31 -26.89 17.98
CA ILE A 111 -15.57 -25.50 18.42
C ILE A 111 -16.60 -24.74 17.54
N LEU A 112 -17.37 -25.43 16.69
CA LEU A 112 -18.60 -24.88 16.08
C LEU A 112 -19.78 -25.78 16.41
#